data_AF-A0A658NRI0-F1
#
_entry.id   AF-A0A658NRI0-F1
#
_cell.length_a   1.000
_cell.length_b   1.000
_cell.length_c   1.000
_cell.angle_alpha   90.00
_cell.angle_beta   90.00
_cell.angle_gamma   90.00
#
_symmetry.space_group_name_H-M   'P 1'
#
loop_
_entity.id
_entity.type
_entity.pdbx_description
1 polymer ?
#
loop_
_entity_poly.entity_id
_entity_poly.type
_entity_poly.pdbx_seq_one_letter_code
_entity_poly.pdbx_strand_id
1 'polypeptide(L)'
;QGFSEPNSGSDLASLRTRAVREGDEWVINGSKMFITNGVHANLYFVAAKTGPGKREVSMFIVEKGTPGFSVGRALKKTGWLSSDTAELVFDNVRIPAGNLLGEPVPHLGQGPDRGWLADSPRSERATGGEPLTVLR
;
A
#
# COMPACT_ATOMS: atom_id res chain seq x y z
N GLN A 1 -7.58 -3.55 -4.78
CA GLN A 1 -6.35 -2.93 -4.20
C GLN A 1 -5.77 -1.97 -5.23
N GLY A 2 -5.44 -0.75 -4.84
CA GLY A 2 -5.04 0.38 -5.69
C GLY A 2 -3.54 0.64 -5.71
N PHE A 3 -2.78 -0.23 -6.35
CA PHE A 3 -1.32 -0.08 -6.48
C PHE A 3 -0.92 0.61 -7.77
N SER A 4 -1.25 -0.04 -8.89
CA SER A 4 -0.84 0.35 -10.23
C SER A 4 -1.41 1.69 -10.66
N GLU A 5 -0.61 2.43 -11.41
CA GLU A 5 -0.91 3.72 -11.99
C GLU A 5 -0.67 3.66 -13.50
N PRO A 6 -1.18 4.63 -14.28
CA PRO A 6 -0.90 4.69 -15.71
C PRO A 6 0.61 4.67 -16.05
N ASN A 7 1.46 5.18 -15.15
CA ASN A 7 2.90 5.31 -15.33
C ASN A 7 3.74 4.31 -14.51
N SER A 8 3.10 3.44 -13.71
CA SER A 8 3.80 2.56 -12.75
C SER A 8 2.97 1.29 -12.53
N GLY A 9 3.44 0.18 -13.08
CA GLY A 9 2.89 -1.16 -12.85
C GLY A 9 3.83 -2.00 -12.01
N SER A 10 4.91 -2.50 -12.62
CA SER A 10 5.91 -3.33 -11.93
C SER A 10 6.82 -2.54 -10.99
N ASP A 11 7.05 -1.25 -11.26
CA ASP A 11 7.87 -0.36 -10.42
C ASP A 11 7.01 0.48 -9.48
N LEU A 12 6.55 -0.13 -8.38
CA LEU A 12 5.71 0.53 -7.38
C LEU A 12 6.41 1.69 -6.66
N ALA A 13 7.74 1.68 -6.58
CA ALA A 13 8.50 2.77 -5.94
C ALA A 13 8.38 4.10 -6.71
N SER A 14 7.99 4.04 -7.98
CA SER A 14 7.81 5.20 -8.86
C SER A 14 6.39 5.74 -8.91
N LEU A 15 5.47 5.25 -8.06
CA LEU A 15 4.09 5.76 -8.02
C LEU A 15 4.04 7.28 -7.72
N ARG A 16 3.07 7.95 -8.33
CA ARG A 16 2.87 9.41 -8.32
C ARG A 16 1.71 9.85 -7.45
N THR A 17 0.80 8.97 -7.06
CA THR A 17 -0.22 9.30 -6.05
C THR A 17 0.47 9.79 -4.77
N ARG A 18 0.00 10.90 -4.20
CA ARG A 18 0.54 11.54 -2.99
C ARG A 18 -0.52 11.60 -1.91
N ALA A 19 -0.08 11.43 -0.68
CA ALA A 19 -0.87 11.68 0.53
C ALA A 19 -0.07 12.65 1.41
N VAL A 20 -0.63 13.83 1.65
CA VAL A 20 0.00 14.87 2.49
C VAL A 20 -0.79 14.97 3.78
N ARG A 21 -0.08 15.01 4.92
CA ARG A 21 -0.73 15.16 6.23
C ARG A 21 -1.06 16.62 6.49
N GLU A 22 -2.33 16.89 6.80
CA GLU A 22 -2.83 18.21 7.15
C GLU A 22 -3.61 18.11 8.48
N GLY A 23 -2.94 18.40 9.59
CA GLY A 23 -3.52 18.24 10.92
C GLY A 23 -3.83 16.77 11.24
N ASP A 24 -5.11 16.49 11.48
CA ASP A 24 -5.66 15.17 11.77
C ASP A 24 -6.21 14.44 10.53
N GLU A 25 -5.95 14.97 9.33
CA GLU A 25 -6.36 14.38 8.06
C GLU A 25 -5.18 14.10 7.12
N TRP A 26 -5.43 13.25 6.13
CA TRP A 26 -4.60 13.08 4.93
C TRP A 26 -5.34 13.60 3.71
N VAL A 27 -4.62 14.34 2.86
CA VAL A 27 -5.11 14.78 1.54
C VAL A 27 -4.45 13.96 0.45
N ILE A 28 -5.26 13.18 -0.28
CA ILE A 28 -4.80 12.27 -1.34
C ILE A 28 -5.09 12.85 -2.72
N ASN A 29 -4.07 12.85 -3.57
CA ASN A 29 -4.13 13.28 -4.97
C ASN A 29 -3.45 12.26 -5.89
N GLY A 30 -4.11 11.89 -6.99
CA GLY A 30 -3.54 10.99 -8.00
C GLY A 30 -4.57 10.13 -8.72
N SER A 31 -4.11 9.05 -9.34
CA SER A 31 -4.97 8.09 -10.01
C SER A 31 -4.40 6.69 -9.95
N LYS A 32 -5.30 5.70 -10.06
CA LYS A 32 -4.95 4.28 -10.10
C LYS A 32 -5.57 3.63 -11.33
N MET A 33 -4.89 2.63 -11.88
CA MET A 33 -5.28 1.95 -13.11
C MET A 33 -5.31 0.44 -12.89
N PHE A 34 -6.20 -0.25 -13.61
CA PHE A 34 -6.39 -1.70 -13.53
C PHE A 34 -6.92 -2.20 -12.18
N ILE A 35 -7.81 -1.45 -11.54
CA ILE A 35 -8.30 -1.81 -10.21
C ILE A 35 -9.49 -2.76 -10.30
N THR A 36 -9.22 -4.04 -10.06
CA THR A 36 -10.25 -5.09 -9.96
C THR A 36 -11.27 -4.77 -8.87
N ASN A 37 -12.55 -4.99 -9.18
CA ASN A 37 -13.69 -4.58 -8.36
C ASN A 37 -13.82 -3.06 -8.15
N GLY A 38 -13.09 -2.25 -8.93
CA GLY A 38 -13.00 -0.82 -8.70
C GLY A 38 -14.29 -0.05 -8.98
N VAL A 39 -15.20 -0.58 -9.79
CA VAL A 39 -16.51 0.04 -10.08
C VAL A 39 -17.47 -0.16 -8.92
N HIS A 40 -17.48 -1.36 -8.34
CA HIS A 40 -18.51 -1.78 -7.38
C HIS A 40 -18.05 -1.75 -5.92
N ALA A 41 -16.74 -1.73 -5.65
CA ALA A 41 -16.22 -1.70 -4.29
C ALA A 41 -16.75 -0.51 -3.47
N ASN A 42 -16.92 -0.73 -2.17
CA ASN A 42 -17.23 0.32 -1.19
C ASN A 42 -15.99 0.79 -0.42
N LEU A 43 -14.91 -0.01 -0.43
CA LEU A 43 -13.69 0.23 0.33
C LEU A 43 -12.46 -0.02 -0.54
N TYR A 44 -11.49 0.89 -0.49
CA TYR A 44 -10.32 0.88 -1.35
C TYR A 44 -9.06 1.01 -0.50
N PHE A 45 -8.14 0.05 -0.66
CA PHE A 45 -6.78 0.15 -0.15
C PHE A 45 -5.90 0.83 -1.19
N VAL A 46 -5.38 2.01 -0.87
CA VAL A 46 -4.70 2.91 -1.81
C VAL A 46 -3.26 3.12 -1.38
N ALA A 47 -2.32 2.76 -2.26
CA ALA A 47 -0.90 3.05 -2.05
C ALA A 47 -0.59 4.49 -2.51
N ALA A 48 -0.07 5.32 -1.62
CA ALA A 48 0.30 6.70 -1.94
C ALA A 48 1.64 7.05 -1.29
N LYS A 49 2.41 7.95 -1.92
CA LYS A 49 3.64 8.45 -1.31
C LYS A 49 3.32 9.47 -0.22
N THR A 50 3.94 9.27 0.93
CA THR A 50 3.86 10.14 2.11
C THR A 50 5.11 11.01 2.28
N GLY A 51 6.12 10.83 1.42
CA GLY A 51 7.30 11.68 1.35
C GLY A 51 8.08 11.55 0.04
N PRO A 52 9.23 12.24 -0.09
CA PRO A 52 10.02 12.27 -1.34
C PRO A 52 10.73 10.95 -1.68
N GLY A 53 10.92 10.07 -0.70
CA GLY A 53 11.69 8.83 -0.85
C GLY A 53 11.02 7.78 -1.74
N LYS A 54 11.83 6.90 -2.35
CA LYS A 54 11.33 5.73 -3.12
C LYS A 54 10.59 4.72 -2.25
N ARG A 55 10.92 4.63 -0.97
CA ARG A 55 10.32 3.71 0.01
C ARG A 55 9.24 4.34 0.87
N GLU A 56 8.98 5.64 0.72
CA GLU A 56 7.99 6.38 1.52
C GLU A 56 6.61 6.26 0.90
N VAL A 57 6.15 5.01 0.77
CA VAL A 57 4.82 4.64 0.32
C VAL A 57 4.05 4.08 1.50
N SER A 58 2.89 4.64 1.75
CA SER A 58 1.96 4.17 2.79
C SER A 58 0.66 3.69 2.17
N MET A 59 -0.10 2.92 2.94
CA MET A 59 -1.38 2.36 2.53
C MET A 59 -2.53 3.04 3.27
N PHE A 60 -3.55 3.45 2.53
CA PHE A 60 -4.71 4.17 3.06
C PHE A 60 -6.00 3.45 2.76
N ILE A 61 -6.98 3.58 3.66
CA ILE A 61 -8.35 3.18 3.44
C ILE A 61 -9.15 4.40 2.94
N VAL A 62 -9.74 4.27 1.75
CA VAL A 62 -10.66 5.27 1.18
C VAL A 62 -12.01 4.60 0.93
N GLU A 63 -13.08 5.24 1.36
CA GLU A 63 -14.45 4.74 1.17
C GLU A 63 -15.07 5.31 -0.10
N LYS A 64 -15.98 4.55 -0.71
CA LYS A 64 -16.78 5.06 -1.83
C LYS A 64 -17.68 6.18 -1.33
N GLY A 65 -17.67 7.30 -2.05
CA GLY A 65 -18.45 8.49 -1.69
C GLY A 65 -17.68 9.51 -0.86
N THR A 66 -16.43 9.23 -0.46
CA THR A 66 -15.55 10.27 0.08
C THR A 66 -15.42 11.41 -0.95
N PRO A 67 -15.64 12.68 -0.58
CA PRO A 67 -15.51 13.80 -1.50
C PRO A 67 -14.15 13.81 -2.20
N GLY A 68 -14.15 14.09 -3.51
CA GLY A 68 -12.94 14.07 -4.34
C GLY A 68 -12.54 12.69 -4.88
N PHE A 69 -13.13 11.60 -4.38
CA PHE A 69 -12.86 10.25 -4.85
C PHE A 69 -13.89 9.83 -5.89
N SER A 70 -13.43 9.32 -7.04
CA SER A 70 -14.33 8.83 -8.08
C SER A 70 -13.77 7.63 -8.84
N VAL A 71 -14.70 6.83 -9.38
CA VAL A 71 -14.42 5.82 -10.40
C VAL A 71 -14.41 6.56 -11.73
N GLY A 72 -13.23 6.78 -12.32
CA GLY A 72 -13.09 7.55 -13.56
C GLY A 72 -13.73 6.83 -14.75
N ARG A 73 -13.42 5.55 -14.93
CA ARG A 73 -14.07 4.70 -15.94
C ARG A 73 -13.95 3.21 -15.63
N ALA A 74 -14.93 2.44 -16.10
CA ALA A 74 -14.82 1.00 -16.23
C ALA A 74 -13.98 0.65 -17.49
N LEU A 75 -13.05 -0.28 -17.36
CA LEU A 75 -12.19 -0.73 -18.45
C LEU A 75 -12.87 -1.83 -19.27
N LYS A 76 -12.93 -1.62 -20.58
CA LYS A 76 -13.28 -2.68 -21.54
C LYS A 76 -12.05 -3.57 -21.74
N LYS A 77 -12.20 -4.86 -21.46
CA LYS A 77 -11.12 -5.85 -21.47
C LYS A 77 -11.41 -6.93 -22.51
N THR A 78 -10.37 -7.57 -23.03
CA THR A 78 -10.50 -8.74 -23.92
C THR A 78 -10.84 -10.02 -23.18
N GLY A 79 -10.42 -10.14 -21.92
CA GLY A 79 -10.70 -11.28 -21.04
C GLY A 79 -11.05 -10.82 -19.62
N TRP A 80 -11.30 -11.79 -18.73
CA TRP A 80 -11.75 -11.52 -17.35
C TRP A 80 -13.01 -10.65 -17.31
N LEU A 81 -13.96 -10.95 -18.19
CA LEU A 81 -15.13 -10.09 -18.47
C LEU A 81 -16.12 -9.99 -17.30
N SER A 82 -16.19 -11.02 -16.45
CA SER A 82 -17.07 -11.06 -15.28
C SER A 82 -16.57 -10.23 -14.09
N SER A 83 -15.31 -9.81 -14.10
CA SER A 83 -14.75 -8.98 -13.04
C SER A 83 -14.59 -7.56 -13.55
N ASP A 84 -15.25 -6.60 -12.92
CA ASP A 84 -15.07 -5.22 -13.28
C ASP A 84 -13.64 -4.77 -12.95
N THR A 85 -13.17 -3.77 -13.69
CA THR A 85 -11.85 -3.20 -13.51
C THR A 85 -11.97 -1.72 -13.81
N ALA A 86 -11.44 -0.88 -12.94
CA ALA A 86 -11.61 0.55 -13.07
C ALA A 86 -10.30 1.32 -13.08
N GLU A 87 -10.39 2.52 -13.64
CA GLU A 87 -9.55 3.65 -13.29
C GLU A 87 -10.17 4.37 -12.08
N LEU A 88 -9.35 4.73 -11.11
CA LEU A 88 -9.74 5.50 -9.93
C LEU A 88 -9.06 6.85 -9.95
N VAL A 89 -9.77 7.89 -9.52
CA VAL A 89 -9.28 9.27 -9.45
C VAL A 89 -9.43 9.79 -8.03
N PHE A 90 -8.37 10.40 -7.53
CA PHE A 90 -8.30 11.05 -6.23
C PHE A 90 -7.95 12.53 -6.48
N ASP A 91 -8.92 13.41 -6.26
CA ASP A 91 -8.77 14.85 -6.36
C ASP A 91 -9.06 15.47 -4.99
N ASN A 92 -7.99 15.84 -4.29
CA ASN A 92 -8.04 16.44 -2.95
C ASN A 92 -8.92 15.66 -1.96
N VAL A 93 -8.80 14.33 -1.99
CA VAL A 93 -9.56 13.42 -1.13
C VAL A 93 -9.07 13.55 0.31
N ARG A 94 -9.96 13.99 1.21
CA ARG A 94 -9.68 14.11 2.64
C ARG A 94 -10.17 12.88 3.40
N ILE A 95 -9.29 12.29 4.20
CA ILE A 95 -9.60 11.16 5.09
C ILE A 95 -8.97 11.38 6.48
N PRO A 96 -9.58 10.83 7.56
CA PRO A 96 -9.00 10.90 8.89
C PRO A 96 -7.61 10.25 8.97
N ALA A 97 -6.76 10.70 9.89
CA ALA A 97 -5.44 10.12 10.14
C ALA A 97 -5.50 8.61 10.47
N GLY A 98 -6.58 8.16 11.10
CA GLY A 98 -6.82 6.75 11.45
C GLY A 98 -7.09 5.83 10.25
N ASN A 99 -7.28 6.37 9.06
CA ASN A 99 -7.44 5.57 7.83
C ASN A 99 -6.10 5.10 7.25
N LEU A 100 -4.98 5.51 7.84
CA LEU A 100 -3.66 4.95 7.56
C LEU A 100 -3.58 3.51 8.10
N LEU A 101 -3.18 2.57 7.24
CA LEU A 101 -2.92 1.20 7.66
C LEU A 101 -1.50 1.04 8.20
N GLY A 102 -1.39 0.76 9.49
CA GLY A 102 -0.12 0.67 10.19
C GLY A 102 0.51 2.05 10.42
N GLU A 103 1.82 2.07 10.64
CA GLU A 103 2.56 3.32 10.81
C GLU A 103 3.01 3.89 9.45
N PRO A 104 3.13 5.22 9.32
CA PRO A 104 3.71 5.81 8.14
C PRO A 104 5.16 5.32 8.01
N VAL A 105 5.61 5.02 6.80
CA VAL A 105 7.01 4.62 6.60
C VAL A 105 7.88 5.82 6.98
N PRO A 106 8.76 5.71 7.98
CA PRO A 106 9.60 6.82 8.40
C PRO A 106 10.45 7.31 7.23
N HIS A 107 10.65 8.63 7.15
CA HIS A 107 11.69 9.18 6.27
C HIS A 107 13.03 8.65 6.75
N LEU A 108 13.53 7.61 6.10
CA LEU A 108 14.90 7.17 6.25
C LEU A 108 15.74 8.22 5.55
N GLY A 109 16.20 9.22 6.30
CA GLY A 109 17.28 10.09 5.85
C GLY A 109 18.39 9.22 5.28
N GLN A 110 19.01 9.65 4.17
CA GLN A 110 20.12 8.94 3.55
C GLN A 110 21.30 8.87 4.52
N GLY A 111 21.32 7.84 5.35
CA GLY A 111 22.41 7.46 6.25
C GLY A 111 22.64 5.97 6.13
N PRO A 112 23.89 5.50 6.20
CA PRO A 112 24.21 4.10 5.98
C PRO A 112 23.66 3.27 7.15
N ASP A 113 22.98 2.19 6.79
CA ASP A 113 22.90 0.94 7.55
C ASP A 113 22.38 1.01 8.99
N ARG A 114 21.05 0.89 9.18
CA ARG A 114 20.45 0.01 10.21
C ARG A 114 19.12 -0.57 9.74
N GLY A 115 19.10 -1.89 9.61
CA GLY A 115 18.05 -2.67 8.99
C GLY A 115 16.78 -2.81 9.83
N TRP A 116 15.67 -2.90 9.11
CA TRP A 116 14.33 -3.33 9.52
C TRP A 116 14.27 -4.80 10.04
N LEU A 117 15.34 -5.31 10.63
CA LEU A 117 15.49 -6.70 11.09
C LEU A 117 15.94 -6.82 12.56
N ALA A 118 15.96 -5.72 13.33
CA ALA A 118 16.40 -5.76 14.72
C ALA A 118 15.32 -6.20 15.73
N ASP A 119 14.03 -6.08 15.41
CA ASP A 119 12.95 -6.24 16.41
C ASP A 119 11.96 -7.39 16.17
N SER A 120 12.25 -8.31 15.24
CA SER A 120 11.50 -9.58 15.20
C SER A 120 12.05 -10.51 16.30
N PRO A 121 11.25 -10.93 17.31
CA PRO A 121 11.71 -11.93 18.28
C PRO A 121 12.03 -13.22 17.52
N ARG A 122 13.31 -13.58 17.47
CA ARG A 122 13.76 -14.85 16.88
C ARG A 122 13.21 -15.97 17.75
N SER A 123 12.36 -16.82 17.18
CA SER A 123 12.02 -18.12 17.74
C SER A 123 13.31 -18.91 18.00
N GLU A 124 13.57 -19.27 19.25
CA GLU A 124 14.65 -20.17 19.63
C GLU A 124 14.48 -21.50 18.90
N ARG A 125 15.42 -21.80 17.99
CA ARG A 125 15.61 -23.16 17.49
C ARG A 125 16.33 -23.93 18.59
N ALA A 126 15.65 -24.92 19.16
CA ALA A 126 16.25 -25.94 20.01
C ALA A 126 17.37 -26.67 19.25
N THR A 127 18.61 -26.35 19.56
CA THR A 127 19.78 -27.18 19.26
C THR A 127 20.12 -27.96 20.52
N GLY A 128 19.73 -29.22 20.55
CA GLY A 128 20.04 -30.16 21.64
C GLY A 128 20.01 -31.59 21.10
N GLY A 129 20.92 -31.90 20.17
CA GLY A 129 21.17 -33.26 19.74
C GLY A 129 22.14 -33.92 20.72
N GLU A 130 21.61 -34.69 21.66
CA GLU A 130 22.39 -35.61 22.50
C GLU A 130 22.80 -36.84 21.68
N PRO A 131 24.04 -37.34 21.79
CA PRO A 131 24.44 -38.59 21.14
C PRO A 131 23.90 -39.80 21.92
N LEU A 132 23.09 -40.63 21.25
CA LEU A 132 22.65 -41.93 21.77
C LEU A 132 23.85 -42.89 21.88
N THR A 133 24.23 -43.20 23.12
CA THR A 133 25.13 -44.30 23.47
C THR A 133 24.41 -45.63 23.29
N VAL A 134 24.97 -46.52 22.46
CA VAL A 134 24.53 -47.91 22.30
C VAL A 134 24.93 -48.72 23.53
N LEU A 135 23.96 -49.26 24.26
CA LEU A 135 24.16 -50.29 25.28
C LEU A 135 23.74 -51.66 24.71
N ARG A 136 24.72 -52.56 24.69
CA ARG A 136 24.73 -54.04 24.59
C ARG A 136 23.55 -54.75 23.94
#